data_AF-A0A072NKR2-F1
#
_entry.id   AF-A0A072NKR2-F1
#
_cell.length_a   1.000
_cell.length_b   1.000
_cell.length_c   1.000
_cell.angle_alpha   90.00
_cell.angle_beta   90.00
_cell.angle_gamma   90.00
#
_symmetry.space_group_name_H-M   'P 1'
#
loop_
_entity.id
_entity.type
_entity.pdbx_description
1 polymer ?
#
loop_
_entity_poly.entity_id
_entity_poly.type
_entity_poly.pdbx_seq_one_letter_code
_entity_poly.pdbx_strand_id
1 'polypeptide(L)'
;MDRWAAAFAQAGLPWPGLIPPCSLAGVRAALPDVQETELRRAVWTALGQPRPRSRKLSPPARARLTHLAELRDVFSPTDAVQVGAELAGEGELAADLLAVRPWLDPDTPTREVLPAVLRGEWSGLLALLGEHGPWVYAATVADLQALARLNGELVVAASQADEEAVLNAALASGRTFPALLARLEATDYRRPAPGPAPPLAALETAFWQEAGRGARAAYERWRARRHEGSSSPPR
;
A
#
# COMPACT_ATOMS: atom_id res chain seq x y z
N MET A 1 -16.53 7.90 8.81
CA MET A 1 -15.99 8.65 9.95
C MET A 1 -14.53 8.96 9.62
N ASP A 2 -14.10 10.21 9.66
CA ASP A 2 -12.73 10.58 9.27
C ASP A 2 -11.72 9.96 10.25
N ARG A 3 -10.78 9.14 9.75
CA ARG A 3 -9.74 8.47 10.54
C ARG A 3 -8.89 9.47 11.32
N TRP A 4 -8.74 10.69 10.81
CA TRP A 4 -8.05 11.79 11.50
C TRP A 4 -8.82 12.22 12.74
N ALA A 5 -10.10 12.54 12.58
CA ALA A 5 -10.96 12.90 13.70
C ALA A 5 -11.00 11.79 14.76
N ALA A 6 -11.12 10.52 14.35
CA ALA A 6 -11.13 9.39 15.27
C ALA A 6 -9.80 9.21 16.03
N ALA A 7 -8.66 9.28 15.32
CA ALA A 7 -7.33 9.11 15.93
C ALA A 7 -6.99 10.25 16.91
N PHE A 8 -7.33 11.48 16.56
CA PHE A 8 -7.11 12.63 17.44
C PHE A 8 -8.06 12.61 18.63
N ALA A 9 -9.33 12.23 18.45
CA ALA A 9 -10.26 12.04 19.55
C ALA A 9 -9.79 10.96 20.55
N GLN A 10 -9.24 9.84 20.06
CA GLN A 10 -8.63 8.82 20.92
C GLN A 10 -7.44 9.34 21.73
N ALA A 11 -6.72 10.34 21.20
CA ALA A 11 -5.64 11.03 21.89
C ALA A 11 -6.12 12.18 22.78
N GLY A 12 -7.44 12.45 22.87
CA GLY A 12 -7.98 13.59 23.59
C GLY A 12 -7.73 14.94 22.91
N LEU A 13 -7.43 14.93 21.60
CA LEU A 13 -7.07 16.12 20.83
C LEU A 13 -8.22 16.54 19.89
N PRO A 14 -8.56 17.83 19.83
CA PRO A 14 -9.59 18.32 18.92
C PRO A 14 -8.98 18.57 17.53
N TRP A 15 -9.13 17.62 16.58
CA TRP A 15 -8.69 17.86 15.20
C TRP A 15 -9.57 18.93 14.53
N PRO A 16 -9.00 20.08 14.12
CA PRO A 16 -9.79 21.20 13.59
C PRO A 16 -10.03 21.14 12.07
N GLY A 17 -9.37 20.22 11.36
CA GLY A 17 -9.39 20.14 9.91
C GLY A 17 -10.47 19.22 9.34
N LEU A 18 -11.06 19.61 8.21
CA LEU A 18 -11.91 18.73 7.39
C LEU A 18 -11.10 17.90 6.37
N ILE A 19 -9.82 18.21 6.22
CA ILE A 19 -8.94 17.64 5.19
C ILE A 19 -7.75 16.98 5.89
N PRO A 20 -7.31 15.79 5.44
CA PRO A 20 -6.06 15.19 5.88
C PRO A 20 -4.87 16.16 5.75
N PRO A 21 -4.03 16.29 6.78
CA PRO A 21 -2.83 17.10 6.70
C PRO A 21 -1.82 16.49 5.71
N CYS A 22 -1.06 17.34 5.04
CA CYS A 22 -0.01 16.93 4.10
C CYS A 22 1.42 16.99 4.71
N SER A 23 1.56 17.51 5.93
CA SER A 23 2.85 17.61 6.64
C SER A 23 2.67 17.72 8.14
N LEU A 24 3.69 17.32 8.90
CA LEU A 24 3.73 17.43 10.36
C LEU A 24 3.72 18.90 10.81
N ALA A 25 4.39 19.77 10.06
CA ALA A 25 4.38 21.21 10.30
C ALA A 25 2.96 21.79 10.21
N GLY A 26 2.15 21.33 9.24
CA GLY A 26 0.74 21.70 9.13
C GLY A 26 -0.09 21.25 10.34
N VAL A 27 0.14 20.03 10.83
CA VAL A 27 -0.51 19.52 12.05
C VAL A 27 -0.11 20.35 13.27
N ARG A 28 1.19 20.66 13.43
CA ARG A 28 1.71 21.47 14.53
C ARG A 28 1.13 22.90 14.51
N ALA A 29 1.01 23.50 13.34
CA ALA A 29 0.39 24.82 13.19
C ALA A 29 -1.10 24.81 13.56
N ALA A 30 -1.81 23.70 13.32
CA ALA A 30 -3.21 23.53 13.69
C ALA A 30 -3.42 23.27 15.20
N LEU A 31 -2.39 22.79 15.91
CA LEU A 31 -2.43 22.38 17.31
C LEU A 31 -1.16 22.85 18.06
N PRO A 32 -0.94 24.17 18.21
CA PRO A 32 0.31 24.72 18.74
C PRO A 32 0.58 24.39 20.20
N ASP A 33 -0.46 24.14 21.00
CA ASP A 33 -0.37 23.88 22.43
C ASP A 33 -0.15 22.40 22.78
N VAL A 34 -0.16 21.50 21.79
CA VAL A 34 -0.03 20.05 22.00
C VAL A 34 1.44 19.66 22.03
N GLN A 35 1.82 18.77 22.96
CA GLN A 35 3.19 18.27 23.03
C GLN A 35 3.55 17.49 21.75
N GLU A 36 4.76 17.71 21.23
CA GLU A 36 5.25 17.08 19.98
C GLU A 36 5.11 15.55 19.99
N THR A 37 5.38 14.91 21.14
CA THR A 37 5.28 13.44 21.29
C THR A 37 3.84 12.94 21.16
N GLU A 38 2.88 13.67 21.73
CA GLU A 38 1.46 13.32 21.67
C GLU A 38 0.91 13.54 20.26
N LEU A 39 1.30 14.66 19.64
CA LEU A 39 0.96 15.00 18.27
C LEU A 39 1.47 13.92 17.30
N ARG A 40 2.74 13.52 17.40
CA ARG A 40 3.30 12.42 16.58
C ARG A 40 2.55 11.11 16.77
N ARG A 41 2.20 10.75 18.01
CA ARG A 41 1.41 9.54 18.29
C ARG A 41 0.02 9.60 17.65
N ALA A 42 -0.65 10.74 17.70
CA ALA A 42 -1.96 10.93 17.07
C ALA A 42 -1.86 10.82 15.54
N VAL A 43 -0.84 11.45 14.93
CA VAL A 43 -0.58 11.37 13.49
C VAL A 43 -0.29 9.92 13.06
N TRP A 44 0.58 9.21 13.79
CA TRP A 44 0.85 7.80 13.50
C TRP A 44 -0.40 6.92 13.61
N THR A 45 -1.23 7.14 14.63
CA THR A 45 -2.52 6.47 14.78
C THR A 45 -3.45 6.77 13.59
N ALA A 46 -3.54 8.03 13.15
CA ALA A 46 -4.35 8.44 12.01
C ALA A 46 -3.88 7.81 10.68
N LEU A 47 -2.58 7.53 10.57
CA LEU A 47 -1.97 6.79 9.45
C LEU A 47 -2.13 5.26 9.56
N GLY A 48 -2.82 4.76 10.60
CA GLY A 48 -3.04 3.32 10.81
C GLY A 48 -1.94 2.61 11.57
N GLN A 49 -0.94 3.33 12.11
CA GLN A 49 0.21 2.75 12.82
C GLN A 49 0.31 3.25 14.27
N PRO A 50 -0.57 2.84 15.19
CA PRO A 50 -0.62 3.37 16.56
C PRO A 50 0.62 3.05 17.42
N ARG A 51 1.42 2.05 17.01
CA ARG A 51 2.63 1.61 17.71
C ARG A 51 3.81 1.49 16.74
N PRO A 52 4.36 2.63 16.26
CA PRO A 52 5.50 2.60 15.35
C PRO A 52 6.70 1.92 16.02
N ARG A 53 7.46 1.15 15.24
CA ARG A 53 8.69 0.43 15.60
C ARG A 53 8.54 -0.55 16.76
N SER A 54 7.33 -1.07 16.96
CA SER A 54 7.02 -1.99 18.06
C SER A 54 7.58 -3.39 17.84
N ARG A 55 7.70 -3.85 16.59
CA ARG A 55 8.32 -5.14 16.26
C ARG A 55 9.82 -4.98 16.03
N LYS A 56 10.61 -5.72 16.80
CA LYS A 56 12.06 -5.79 16.66
C LYS A 56 12.44 -6.78 15.55
N LEU A 57 13.13 -6.30 14.53
CA LEU A 57 13.60 -7.15 13.44
C LEU A 57 14.99 -7.69 13.74
N SER A 58 15.12 -9.01 13.60
CA SER A 58 16.43 -9.63 13.42
C SER A 58 17.07 -9.14 12.12
N PRO A 59 18.41 -9.21 11.98
CA PRO A 59 19.07 -8.84 10.72
C PRO A 59 18.52 -9.61 9.50
N PRO A 60 18.25 -10.93 9.57
CA PRO A 60 17.61 -11.65 8.46
C PRO A 60 16.18 -11.18 8.17
N ALA A 61 15.37 -10.85 9.19
CA ALA A 61 14.03 -10.33 8.98
C ALA A 61 14.05 -8.95 8.29
N ARG A 62 15.06 -8.12 8.59
CA ARG A 62 15.26 -6.84 7.93
C ARG A 62 15.58 -6.98 6.44
N ALA A 63 16.43 -7.93 6.08
CA ALA A 63 16.74 -8.22 4.68
C ALA A 63 15.49 -8.71 3.91
N ARG A 64 14.57 -9.41 4.58
CA ARG A 64 13.33 -9.90 3.95
C ARG A 64 12.32 -8.81 3.61
N LEU A 65 12.45 -7.59 4.13
CA LEU A 65 11.55 -6.48 3.79
C LEU A 65 11.65 -6.06 2.32
N THR A 66 12.78 -6.29 1.66
CA THR A 66 12.97 -5.99 0.24
C THR A 66 12.71 -7.21 -0.65
N HIS A 67 12.36 -8.37 -0.06
CA HIS A 67 12.21 -9.64 -0.77
C HIS A 67 10.75 -10.01 -0.94
N LEU A 68 10.48 -10.92 -1.87
CA LEU A 68 9.18 -11.56 -2.02
C LEU A 68 8.87 -12.40 -0.77
N ALA A 69 7.77 -12.07 -0.08
CA ALA A 69 7.34 -12.75 1.14
C ALA A 69 6.34 -13.88 0.81
N GLU A 70 5.47 -13.65 -0.16
CA GLU A 70 4.53 -14.64 -0.68
C GLU A 70 4.38 -14.51 -2.19
N LEU A 71 4.17 -15.64 -2.87
CA LEU A 71 3.86 -15.72 -4.29
C LEU A 71 2.84 -16.82 -4.52
N ARG A 72 1.77 -16.50 -5.22
CA ARG A 72 0.73 -17.43 -5.64
C ARG A 72 0.45 -17.24 -7.13
N ASP A 73 0.42 -18.35 -7.83
CA ASP A 73 -0.08 -18.43 -9.18
C ASP A 73 -1.62 -18.45 -9.18
N VAL A 74 -2.25 -17.57 -9.95
CA VAL A 74 -3.72 -17.51 -10.07
C VAL A 74 -4.08 -17.65 -11.54
N PHE A 75 -4.29 -18.89 -11.99
CA PHE A 75 -4.51 -19.21 -13.41
C PHE A 75 -5.97 -19.51 -13.75
N SER A 76 -6.82 -19.77 -12.76
CA SER A 76 -8.22 -20.12 -12.97
C SER A 76 -9.18 -19.43 -11.97
N PRO A 77 -10.49 -19.37 -12.29
CA PRO A 77 -11.50 -18.89 -11.34
C PRO A 77 -11.52 -19.69 -10.03
N THR A 78 -11.28 -20.99 -10.09
CA THR A 78 -11.21 -21.85 -8.92
C THR A 78 -10.02 -21.45 -8.03
N ASP A 79 -8.85 -21.21 -8.63
CA ASP A 79 -7.66 -20.75 -7.89
C ASP A 79 -7.94 -19.42 -7.20
N ALA A 80 -8.56 -18.48 -7.92
CA ALA A 80 -8.88 -17.16 -7.37
C ALA A 80 -9.85 -17.25 -6.17
N VAL A 81 -10.85 -18.12 -6.22
CA VAL A 81 -11.77 -18.35 -5.11
C VAL A 81 -11.05 -19.00 -3.93
N GLN A 82 -10.22 -20.01 -4.18
CA GLN A 82 -9.49 -20.71 -3.13
C GLN A 82 -8.48 -19.78 -2.44
N VAL A 83 -7.61 -19.12 -3.21
CA VAL A 83 -6.62 -18.18 -2.67
C VAL A 83 -7.30 -17.00 -1.96
N GLY A 84 -8.42 -16.50 -2.52
CA GLY A 84 -9.21 -15.46 -1.86
C GLY A 84 -9.76 -15.89 -0.51
N ALA A 85 -10.23 -17.15 -0.39
CA ALA A 85 -10.69 -17.70 0.88
C ALA A 85 -9.54 -17.91 1.88
N GLU A 86 -8.38 -18.41 1.42
CA GLU A 86 -7.17 -18.58 2.24
C GLU A 86 -6.70 -17.24 2.83
N LEU A 87 -6.71 -16.18 2.03
CA LEU A 87 -6.23 -14.84 2.40
C LEU A 87 -7.35 -13.92 2.89
N ALA A 88 -8.54 -14.44 3.23
CA ALA A 88 -9.67 -13.62 3.66
C ALA A 88 -9.40 -12.80 4.93
N GLY A 89 -8.43 -13.24 5.75
CA GLY A 89 -7.97 -12.54 6.96
C GLY A 89 -6.88 -11.49 6.73
N GLU A 90 -6.36 -11.37 5.50
CA GLU A 90 -5.31 -10.39 5.18
C GLU A 90 -5.90 -8.98 5.10
N GLY A 91 -5.58 -8.15 6.09
CA GLY A 91 -6.20 -6.84 6.27
C GLY A 91 -5.97 -5.85 5.12
N GLU A 92 -4.82 -5.94 4.44
CA GLU A 92 -4.40 -4.97 3.42
C GLU A 92 -4.60 -5.46 1.98
N LEU A 93 -4.90 -6.75 1.78
CA LEU A 93 -4.97 -7.37 0.46
C LEU A 93 -6.02 -6.68 -0.43
N ALA A 94 -7.24 -6.49 0.07
CA ALA A 94 -8.31 -5.82 -0.68
C ALA A 94 -7.93 -4.38 -1.00
N ALA A 95 -7.46 -3.63 0.01
CA ALA A 95 -7.11 -2.23 -0.12
C ALA A 95 -6.04 -2.01 -1.20
N ASP A 96 -4.96 -2.79 -1.15
CA ASP A 96 -3.84 -2.68 -2.09
C ASP A 96 -4.27 -3.01 -3.54
N LEU A 97 -5.06 -4.07 -3.73
CA LEU A 97 -5.49 -4.48 -5.05
C LEU A 97 -6.52 -3.53 -5.67
N LEU A 98 -7.46 -3.02 -4.87
CA LEU A 98 -8.50 -2.08 -5.31
C LEU A 98 -7.92 -0.68 -5.57
N ALA A 99 -6.86 -0.29 -4.85
CA ALA A 99 -6.22 1.02 -4.99
C ALA A 99 -5.75 1.36 -6.41
N VAL A 100 -5.45 0.35 -7.22
CA VAL A 100 -4.95 0.50 -8.59
C VAL A 100 -5.98 0.07 -9.66
N ARG A 101 -7.22 -0.23 -9.24
CA ARG A 101 -8.28 -0.80 -10.07
C ARG A 101 -9.58 -0.02 -9.92
N PRO A 102 -9.66 1.22 -10.44
CA PRO A 102 -10.86 2.06 -10.32
C PRO A 102 -12.10 1.51 -11.06
N TRP A 103 -11.98 0.41 -11.81
CA TRP A 103 -13.09 -0.29 -12.45
C TRP A 103 -13.71 -1.38 -11.55
N LEU A 104 -13.14 -1.67 -10.39
CA LEU A 104 -13.71 -2.58 -9.39
C LEU A 104 -14.43 -1.78 -8.30
N ASP A 105 -15.38 -2.44 -7.65
CA ASP A 105 -16.09 -1.85 -6.51
C ASP A 105 -15.12 -1.68 -5.32
N PRO A 106 -14.94 -0.45 -4.78
CA PRO A 106 -14.04 -0.20 -3.65
C PRO A 106 -14.45 -0.93 -2.37
N ASP A 107 -15.70 -1.38 -2.26
CA ASP A 107 -16.21 -2.12 -1.10
C ASP A 107 -16.16 -3.65 -1.29
N THR A 108 -15.45 -4.12 -2.34
CA THR A 108 -15.28 -5.57 -2.59
C THR A 108 -14.59 -6.24 -1.39
N PRO A 109 -15.21 -7.26 -0.76
CA PRO A 109 -14.61 -7.96 0.38
C PRO A 109 -13.29 -8.66 0.02
N THR A 110 -12.37 -8.78 0.97
CA THR A 110 -11.05 -9.44 0.78
C THR A 110 -11.16 -10.82 0.14
N ARG A 111 -12.10 -11.65 0.59
CA ARG A 111 -12.29 -12.99 0.02
C ARG A 111 -12.73 -13.00 -1.46
N GLU A 112 -13.28 -11.90 -1.95
CA GLU A 112 -13.89 -11.75 -3.29
C GLU A 112 -13.05 -10.89 -4.24
N VAL A 113 -12.02 -10.21 -3.71
CA VAL A 113 -11.19 -9.30 -4.52
C VAL A 113 -10.43 -10.03 -5.63
N LEU A 114 -9.86 -11.21 -5.37
CA LEU A 114 -9.14 -11.97 -6.40
C LEU A 114 -10.09 -12.50 -7.50
N PRO A 115 -11.25 -13.11 -7.18
CA PRO A 115 -12.26 -13.39 -8.19
C PRO A 115 -12.67 -12.15 -9.00
N ALA A 116 -12.79 -10.98 -8.37
CA ALA A 116 -13.13 -9.74 -9.07
C ALA A 116 -12.02 -9.28 -10.02
N VAL A 117 -10.76 -9.32 -9.58
CA VAL A 117 -9.58 -9.01 -10.41
C VAL A 117 -9.50 -9.95 -11.62
N LEU A 118 -9.61 -11.26 -11.39
CA LEU A 118 -9.49 -12.25 -12.46
C LEU A 118 -10.58 -12.07 -13.55
N ARG A 119 -11.79 -11.67 -13.14
CA ARG A 119 -12.87 -11.34 -14.10
C ARG A 119 -12.51 -10.21 -15.05
N GLY A 120 -11.61 -9.30 -14.67
CA GLY A 120 -11.22 -8.14 -15.47
C GLY A 120 -9.80 -8.17 -16.06
N GLU A 121 -8.87 -8.96 -15.54
CA GLU A 121 -7.43 -8.85 -15.89
C GLU A 121 -6.78 -10.16 -16.39
N TRP A 122 -7.53 -11.26 -16.43
CA TRP A 122 -7.02 -12.61 -16.75
C TRP A 122 -5.98 -13.11 -15.72
N SER A 123 -5.44 -14.32 -15.93
CA SER A 123 -4.46 -14.96 -15.04
C SER A 123 -3.19 -14.15 -14.77
N GLY A 124 -2.58 -14.38 -13.61
CA GLY A 124 -1.40 -13.65 -13.17
C GLY A 124 -0.85 -14.16 -11.84
N LEU A 125 0.05 -13.38 -11.27
CA LEU A 125 0.81 -13.64 -10.06
C LEU A 125 0.30 -12.72 -8.95
N LEU A 126 -0.19 -13.30 -7.87
CA LEU A 126 -0.43 -12.59 -6.62
C LEU A 126 0.85 -12.65 -5.77
N ALA A 127 1.30 -11.52 -5.26
CA ALA A 127 2.52 -11.45 -4.47
C ALA A 127 2.41 -10.49 -3.29
N LEU A 128 3.05 -10.84 -2.18
CA LEU A 128 3.33 -9.93 -1.06
C LEU A 128 4.79 -9.49 -1.13
N LEU A 129 5.03 -8.20 -1.34
CA LEU A 129 6.38 -7.63 -1.49
C LEU A 129 6.94 -7.20 -0.13
N GLY A 130 7.52 -8.16 0.59
CA GLY A 130 8.02 -7.99 1.95
C GLY A 130 6.91 -8.18 2.99
N GLU A 131 7.26 -8.71 4.17
CA GLU A 131 6.30 -9.10 5.23
C GLU A 131 5.36 -7.97 5.70
N HIS A 132 5.76 -6.71 5.48
CA HIS A 132 4.98 -5.51 5.80
C HIS A 132 4.72 -4.60 4.58
N GLY A 133 5.03 -5.08 3.38
CA GLY A 133 4.87 -4.32 2.16
C GLY A 133 3.58 -4.63 1.40
N PRO A 134 3.44 -4.14 0.17
CA PRO A 134 2.19 -4.20 -0.58
C PRO A 134 1.85 -5.60 -1.09
N TRP A 135 0.55 -5.91 -1.11
CA TRP A 135 0.00 -6.94 -1.98
C TRP A 135 -0.11 -6.41 -3.41
N VAL A 136 0.35 -7.19 -4.39
CA VAL A 136 0.29 -6.83 -5.81
C VAL A 136 -0.23 -8.00 -6.64
N TYR A 137 -0.95 -7.68 -7.70
CA TYR A 137 -1.33 -8.64 -8.73
C TYR A 137 -0.73 -8.22 -10.06
N ALA A 138 0.15 -9.06 -10.60
CA ALA A 138 0.96 -8.80 -11.78
C ALA A 138 0.67 -9.82 -12.88
N ALA A 139 0.50 -9.37 -14.13
CA ALA A 139 0.20 -10.27 -15.24
C ALA A 139 1.42 -11.11 -15.66
N THR A 140 2.64 -10.62 -15.43
CA THR A 140 3.88 -11.28 -15.83
C THR A 140 4.94 -11.21 -14.73
N VAL A 141 5.94 -12.09 -14.81
CA VAL A 141 7.13 -12.05 -13.95
C VAL A 141 7.90 -10.74 -14.10
N ALA A 142 7.95 -10.17 -15.32
CA ALA A 142 8.62 -8.90 -15.57
C ALA A 142 7.94 -7.74 -14.82
N ASP A 143 6.60 -7.69 -14.85
CA ASP A 143 5.82 -6.70 -14.08
C ASP A 143 6.07 -6.87 -12.58
N LEU A 144 6.09 -8.12 -12.09
CA LEU A 144 6.39 -8.43 -10.69
C LEU A 144 7.80 -7.97 -10.28
N GLN A 145 8.80 -8.21 -11.13
CA GLN A 145 10.18 -7.77 -10.89
C GLN A 145 10.31 -6.25 -10.86
N ALA A 146 9.60 -5.53 -11.74
CA ALA A 146 9.56 -4.07 -11.74
C ALA A 146 8.98 -3.52 -10.42
N LEU A 147 7.88 -4.10 -9.94
CA LEU A 147 7.27 -3.73 -8.66
C LEU A 147 8.16 -4.08 -7.47
N ALA A 148 8.78 -5.27 -7.47
CA ALA A 148 9.71 -5.69 -6.42
C ALA A 148 10.93 -4.74 -6.33
N ARG A 149 11.47 -4.30 -7.47
CA ARG A 149 12.56 -3.31 -7.51
C ARG A 149 12.14 -1.98 -6.87
N LEU A 150 10.99 -1.43 -7.27
CA LEU A 150 10.48 -0.17 -6.73
C LEU A 150 10.18 -0.26 -5.23
N ASN A 151 9.62 -1.37 -4.77
CA ASN A 151 9.43 -1.63 -3.33
C ASN A 151 10.78 -1.70 -2.59
N GLY A 152 11.77 -2.39 -3.16
CA GLY A 152 13.12 -2.45 -2.60
C GLY A 152 13.77 -1.08 -2.48
N GLU A 153 13.67 -0.24 -3.51
CA GLU A 153 14.15 1.14 -3.51
C GLU A 153 13.48 1.99 -2.42
N LEU A 154 12.16 1.87 -2.28
CA LEU A 154 11.39 2.53 -1.22
C LEU A 154 11.87 2.09 0.18
N VAL A 155 11.96 0.79 0.43
CA VAL A 155 12.36 0.23 1.73
C VAL A 155 13.80 0.63 2.09
N VAL A 156 14.73 0.57 1.13
CA VAL A 156 16.12 0.99 1.34
C VAL A 156 16.19 2.47 1.69
N ALA A 157 15.53 3.32 0.91
CA ALA A 157 15.48 4.76 1.18
C ALA A 157 14.83 5.05 2.55
N ALA A 158 13.68 4.44 2.84
CA ALA A 158 12.99 4.63 4.11
C ALA A 158 13.82 4.15 5.30
N SER A 159 14.63 3.10 5.13
CA SER A 159 15.51 2.60 6.18
C SER A 159 16.57 3.62 6.60
N GLN A 160 16.97 4.54 5.71
CA GLN A 160 17.99 5.56 5.97
C GLN A 160 17.40 6.89 6.44
N ALA A 161 16.08 7.06 6.36
CA ALA A 161 15.39 8.28 6.73
C ALA A 161 15.13 8.38 8.25
N ASP A 162 15.12 9.60 8.76
CA ASP A 162 14.63 9.87 10.11
C ASP A 162 13.10 9.79 10.19
N GLU A 163 12.56 9.91 11.40
CA GLU A 163 11.11 9.76 11.61
C GLU A 163 10.30 10.88 10.97
N GLU A 164 10.82 12.09 11.00
CA GLU A 164 10.11 13.25 10.49
C GLU A 164 9.99 13.20 8.97
N ALA A 165 11.03 12.77 8.27
CA ALA A 165 11.01 12.54 6.83
C ALA A 165 10.00 11.45 6.44
N VAL A 166 9.97 10.31 7.14
CA VAL A 166 8.99 9.24 6.88
C VAL A 166 7.56 9.71 7.16
N LEU A 167 7.35 10.40 8.29
CA LEU A 167 6.04 10.88 8.68
C LEU A 167 5.50 11.92 7.68
N ASN A 168 6.32 12.89 7.30
CA ASN A 168 5.96 13.88 6.27
C ASN A 168 5.66 13.21 4.93
N ALA A 169 6.43 12.20 4.53
CA ALA A 169 6.18 11.48 3.28
C ALA A 169 4.90 10.64 3.32
N ALA A 170 4.61 9.96 4.44
CA ALA A 170 3.37 9.21 4.64
C ALA A 170 2.15 10.13 4.60
N LEU A 171 2.23 11.31 5.22
CA LEU A 171 1.21 12.37 5.15
C LEU A 171 1.01 12.87 3.72
N ALA A 172 2.10 13.17 3.02
CA ALA A 172 2.07 13.69 1.66
C ALA A 172 1.51 12.67 0.64
N SER A 173 1.50 11.37 0.95
CA SER A 173 0.93 10.35 0.05
C SER A 173 -0.56 10.61 -0.25
N GLY A 174 -1.30 11.24 0.68
CA GLY A 174 -2.71 11.57 0.53
C GLY A 174 -3.64 10.37 0.33
N ARG A 175 -3.16 9.12 0.53
CA ARG A 175 -3.92 7.91 0.24
C ARG A 175 -4.90 7.53 1.36
N THR A 176 -6.04 6.97 0.99
CA THR A 176 -7.16 6.57 1.89
C THR A 176 -6.91 5.27 2.65
N PHE A 177 -5.98 4.44 2.19
CA PHE A 177 -5.48 3.25 2.90
C PHE A 177 -4.13 3.56 3.57
N PRO A 178 -3.62 2.72 4.49
CA PRO A 178 -2.35 3.02 5.16
C PRO A 178 -1.23 3.16 4.13
N ALA A 179 -0.51 4.29 4.16
CA ALA A 179 0.65 4.49 3.30
C ALA A 179 1.66 3.35 3.53
N LEU A 180 2.35 2.90 2.49
CA LEU A 180 3.37 1.84 2.60
C LEU A 180 4.45 2.23 3.61
N LEU A 181 4.84 3.50 3.60
CA LEU A 181 5.76 4.07 4.58
C LEU A 181 5.25 3.92 6.02
N ALA A 182 3.95 4.11 6.27
CA ALA A 182 3.37 3.90 7.60
C ALA A 182 3.32 2.41 7.98
N ARG A 183 3.05 1.51 7.03
CA ARG A 183 3.04 0.06 7.26
C ARG A 183 4.42 -0.49 7.64
N LEU A 184 5.49 0.00 7.01
CA LEU A 184 6.86 -0.40 7.35
C LEU A 184 7.22 -0.05 8.80
N GLU A 185 6.64 1.03 9.34
CA GLU A 185 6.80 1.41 10.75
C GLU A 185 6.11 0.44 11.72
N ALA A 186 5.47 -0.64 11.29
CA ALA A 186 5.20 -1.76 12.19
C ALA A 186 6.48 -2.35 12.82
N THR A 187 7.62 -2.13 12.15
CA THR A 187 8.92 -2.71 12.49
C THR A 187 9.98 -1.65 12.78
N ASP A 188 11.08 -2.03 13.44
CA ASP A 188 12.21 -1.14 13.70
C ASP A 188 13.28 -1.13 12.58
N TYR A 189 12.84 -1.25 11.32
CA TYR A 189 13.69 -1.39 10.12
C TYR A 189 14.62 -0.20 9.83
N ARG A 190 14.37 0.96 10.42
CA ARG A 190 15.19 2.17 10.21
C ARG A 190 16.54 2.12 10.91
N ARG A 191 17.55 2.63 10.23
CA ARG A 191 18.91 2.95 10.65
C ARG A 191 19.28 4.29 10.00
N PRO A 192 18.81 5.42 10.58
CA PRO A 192 19.01 6.73 9.97
C PRO A 192 20.49 7.00 9.71
N ALA A 193 20.79 7.47 8.50
CA ALA A 193 22.15 7.85 8.11
C ALA A 193 22.24 9.38 7.94
N PRO A 194 23.39 10.00 8.25
CA PRO A 194 23.60 11.41 7.93
C PRO A 194 23.52 11.62 6.41
N GLY A 195 22.74 12.60 5.96
CA GLY A 195 22.62 12.92 4.55
C GLY A 195 21.32 13.64 4.20
N PRO A 196 21.14 14.00 2.91
CA PRO A 196 19.88 14.55 2.44
C PRO A 196 18.75 13.53 2.62
N ALA A 197 17.57 14.01 3.03
CA ALA A 197 16.40 13.17 3.15
C ALA A 197 16.03 12.58 1.77
N PRO A 198 15.85 11.26 1.65
CA PRO A 198 15.45 10.65 0.39
C PRO A 198 14.03 11.09 -0.02
N PRO A 199 13.70 11.09 -1.32
CA PRO A 199 12.39 11.54 -1.82
C PRO A 199 11.30 10.47 -1.64
N LEU A 200 11.02 10.10 -0.38
CA LEU A 200 10.18 8.94 -0.02
C LEU A 200 8.77 8.98 -0.62
N ALA A 201 8.10 10.12 -0.59
CA ALA A 201 6.76 10.26 -1.14
C ALA A 201 6.73 10.03 -2.67
N ALA A 202 7.80 10.45 -3.36
CA ALA A 202 7.94 10.22 -4.80
C ALA A 202 8.22 8.74 -5.11
N LEU A 203 9.02 8.06 -4.30
CA LEU A 203 9.27 6.62 -4.43
C LEU A 203 8.00 5.80 -4.23
N GLU A 204 7.22 6.09 -3.18
CA GLU A 204 5.93 5.43 -2.96
C GLU A 204 4.95 5.73 -4.09
N THR A 205 4.90 6.98 -4.55
CA THR A 205 4.08 7.37 -5.71
C THR A 205 4.47 6.59 -6.96
N ALA A 206 5.77 6.49 -7.25
CA ALA A 206 6.29 5.77 -8.42
C ALA A 206 5.92 4.28 -8.38
N PHE A 207 6.02 3.64 -7.21
CA PHE A 207 5.58 2.26 -7.01
C PHE A 207 4.11 2.08 -7.40
N TRP A 208 3.22 2.89 -6.85
CA TRP A 208 1.79 2.76 -7.12
C TRP A 208 1.38 3.17 -8.53
N GLN A 209 2.09 4.11 -9.15
CA GLN A 209 1.89 4.44 -10.55
C GLN A 209 2.27 3.27 -11.47
N GLU A 210 3.36 2.55 -11.17
CA GLU A 210 3.73 1.34 -11.91
C GLU A 210 2.69 0.24 -11.74
N ALA A 211 2.23 0.00 -10.51
CA ALA A 211 1.16 -0.96 -10.24
C ALA A 211 -0.14 -0.61 -10.98
N GLY A 212 -0.52 0.68 -11.00
CA GLY A 212 -1.66 1.19 -11.76
C GLY A 212 -1.51 1.03 -13.27
N ARG A 213 -0.34 1.32 -13.83
CA ARG A 213 -0.04 1.09 -15.25
C ARG A 213 -0.19 -0.39 -15.61
N GLY A 214 0.39 -1.28 -14.82
CA GLY A 214 0.31 -2.73 -15.01
C GLY A 214 -1.13 -3.24 -15.00
N ALA A 215 -1.90 -2.89 -13.96
CA ALA A 215 -3.31 -3.27 -13.83
C ALA A 215 -4.16 -2.74 -15.00
N ARG A 216 -3.94 -1.48 -15.39
CA ARG A 216 -4.69 -0.85 -16.50
C ARG A 216 -4.41 -1.55 -17.83
N ALA A 217 -3.13 -1.81 -18.12
CA ALA A 217 -2.74 -2.50 -19.33
C ALA A 217 -3.30 -3.93 -19.39
N ALA A 218 -3.33 -4.65 -18.26
CA ALA A 218 -3.95 -5.96 -18.17
C ALA A 218 -5.47 -5.91 -18.45
N TYR A 219 -6.16 -4.95 -17.84
CA TYR A 219 -7.60 -4.74 -18.05
C TYR A 219 -7.92 -4.40 -19.51
N GLU A 220 -7.15 -3.53 -20.14
CA GLU A 220 -7.34 -3.15 -21.55
C GLU A 220 -7.12 -4.33 -22.49
N ARG A 221 -6.07 -5.15 -22.27
CA ARG A 221 -5.84 -6.39 -23.03
C ARG A 221 -6.99 -7.39 -22.85
N TRP A 222 -7.54 -7.51 -21.66
CA TRP A 222 -8.71 -8.35 -21.42
C TRP A 222 -9.95 -7.85 -22.16
N ARG A 223 -10.21 -6.53 -22.12
CA ARG A 223 -11.34 -5.91 -22.82
C ARG A 223 -11.26 -6.11 -24.34
N ALA A 224 -10.10 -5.87 -24.93
CA ALA A 224 -9.88 -6.01 -26.37
C ALA A 224 -10.27 -7.42 -26.87
N ARG A 225 -9.79 -8.46 -26.18
CA ARG A 225 -10.09 -9.87 -26.51
C ARG A 225 -11.59 -10.19 -26.47
N ARG A 226 -12.35 -9.58 -25.57
CA ARG A 226 -13.82 -9.80 -25.49
C ARG A 226 -14.59 -9.10 -26.61
N HIS A 227 -14.12 -7.95 -27.07
CA HIS A 227 -14.76 -7.24 -28.17
C HIS A 227 -14.47 -7.90 -29.52
N GLU A 228 -13.28 -8.49 -29.72
CA GLU A 228 -12.94 -9.28 -30.91
C GLU A 228 -13.78 -10.56 -31.02
N GLY A 229 -14.03 -11.26 -29.91
CA GLY A 229 -14.86 -12.47 -29.89
C GLY A 229 -16.36 -12.26 -30.16
N SER A 230 -16.86 -11.03 -30.06
CA SER A 230 -18.27 -10.69 -30.33
C SER A 230 -18.52 -10.26 -31.79
N SER A 231 -17.48 -10.25 -32.64
CA SER A 231 -17.53 -9.75 -34.02
C SER A 231 -17.45 -10.87 -35.07
N SER A 232 -17.83 -12.11 -34.73
CA SER A 232 -18.00 -13.16 -35.75
C SER A 232 -19.33 -12.96 -36.50
N PRO A 233 -19.31 -12.80 -37.83
CA PRO A 233 -20.56 -12.73 -38.61
C PRO A 233 -21.28 -14.08 -38.58
N PRO A 234 -22.62 -14.10 -38.66
CA PRO A 234 -23.36 -15.34 -38.80
C PRO A 234 -22.91 -16.06 -40.08
N ARG A 235 -22.58 -17.35 -39.95
CA ARG A 235 -22.41 -18.26 -41.09
C ARG A 235 -23.76 -18.76 -41.58
#